data_AF-W7DV57-F1
#
_entry.id   AF-W7DV57-F1
#
_cell.length_a   1.000
_cell.length_b   1.000
_cell.length_c   1.000
_cell.angle_alpha   90.00
_cell.angle_beta   90.00
_cell.angle_gamma   90.00
#
_symmetry.space_group_name_H-M   'P 1'
#
loop_
_entity.id
_entity.type
_entity.pdbx_description
1 polymer ?
#
loop_
_entity_poly.entity_id
_entity_poly.type
_entity_poly.pdbx_seq_one_letter_code
_entity_poly.pdbx_strand_id
1 'polypeptide(L)'
;MKILVTGGCGYIGSHTCVQLINQGYEPIVIDNLCNSKEIVLDRIKEITGKKPKFYQGDTRDKALLKKIFKENTIDSVIHFAGLKAVGESVSKPLEYYDNNVYGSLTLFEAMRDANVKKIIFSSSATVYGTQPIVPYVETMETGEPTQPYGRSKLFIEKILQDLNIAENGWSITLLRYFNPVGAHPSGLMGEDPQGIPNNLMPYMTQVAIGQRESLAVFGDDYETSDGTCVRDYIHVMDLADGHLAALKYNQDHKGSHIFNLGSGNGNSVLEVIAAFEDVFGKKLAWHYAPRRAGDLSAYWANADKAKKLLHWETKLSLHDMVKDSWNWQSQNPKGFI
;
A
#
# COMPACT_ATOMS: atom_id res chain seq x y z
N MET A 1 -2.86 -10.78 -20.15
CA MET A 1 -1.97 -9.61 -20.09
C MET A 1 -0.86 -9.89 -19.11
N LYS A 2 0.37 -9.43 -19.41
CA LYS A 2 1.53 -9.49 -18.53
C LYS A 2 1.69 -8.16 -17.81
N ILE A 3 1.73 -8.21 -16.50
CA ILE A 3 1.75 -7.03 -15.63
C ILE A 3 3.06 -7.00 -14.86
N LEU A 4 3.89 -5.99 -15.07
CA LEU A 4 5.07 -5.81 -14.22
C LEU A 4 4.62 -5.27 -12.86
N VAL A 5 4.90 -6.01 -11.80
CA VAL A 5 4.57 -5.65 -10.42
C VAL A 5 5.87 -5.42 -9.66
N THR A 6 6.27 -4.15 -9.53
CA THR A 6 7.43 -3.81 -8.70
C THR A 6 7.02 -3.86 -7.22
N GLY A 7 7.87 -4.37 -6.33
CA GLY A 7 7.51 -4.55 -4.92
C GLY A 7 6.46 -5.66 -4.72
N GLY A 8 6.38 -6.61 -5.66
CA GLY A 8 5.34 -7.64 -5.69
C GLY A 8 5.48 -8.72 -4.62
N CYS A 9 6.62 -8.80 -3.93
CA CYS A 9 6.77 -9.66 -2.74
C CYS A 9 6.37 -8.93 -1.45
N GLY A 10 6.15 -7.62 -1.51
CA GLY A 10 5.67 -6.82 -0.38
C GLY A 10 4.21 -7.13 0.01
N TYR A 11 3.75 -6.51 1.09
CA TYR A 11 2.41 -6.73 1.64
C TYR A 11 1.29 -6.52 0.61
N ILE A 12 1.09 -5.31 0.12
CA ILE A 12 -0.01 -5.02 -0.83
C ILE A 12 0.26 -5.74 -2.18
N GLY A 13 1.50 -5.68 -2.66
CA GLY A 13 1.90 -6.24 -3.95
C GLY A 13 1.63 -7.74 -4.08
N SER A 14 1.85 -8.52 -3.02
CA SER A 14 1.61 -9.96 -3.01
C SER A 14 0.12 -10.32 -3.08
N HIS A 15 -0.73 -9.59 -2.33
CA HIS A 15 -2.19 -9.74 -2.41
C HIS A 15 -2.72 -9.34 -3.79
N THR A 16 -2.18 -8.28 -4.39
CA THR A 16 -2.49 -7.91 -5.78
C THR A 16 -2.03 -8.97 -6.78
N CYS A 17 -0.86 -9.59 -6.59
CA CYS A 17 -0.40 -10.69 -7.46
C CYS A 17 -1.36 -11.89 -7.42
N VAL A 18 -1.87 -12.26 -6.23
CA VAL A 18 -2.89 -13.30 -6.08
C VAL A 18 -4.13 -12.94 -6.89
N GLN A 19 -4.64 -11.72 -6.73
CA GLN A 19 -5.84 -11.26 -7.43
C GLN A 19 -5.64 -11.20 -8.96
N LEU A 20 -4.46 -10.76 -9.42
CA LEU A 20 -4.09 -10.76 -10.84
C LEU A 20 -4.15 -12.17 -11.43
N ILE A 21 -3.55 -13.15 -10.76
CA ILE A 21 -3.53 -14.55 -11.22
C ILE A 21 -4.95 -15.13 -11.27
N ASN A 22 -5.76 -14.87 -10.25
CA ASN A 22 -7.15 -15.34 -10.19
C ASN A 22 -8.01 -14.76 -11.32
N GLN A 23 -7.69 -13.57 -11.84
CA GLN A 23 -8.33 -12.98 -13.01
C GLN A 23 -7.69 -13.40 -14.34
N GLY A 24 -6.73 -14.33 -14.34
CA GLY A 24 -6.07 -14.81 -15.55
C GLY A 24 -4.97 -13.90 -16.09
N TYR A 25 -4.53 -12.91 -15.32
CA TYR A 25 -3.35 -12.09 -15.66
C TYR A 25 -2.06 -12.79 -15.23
N GLU A 26 -0.94 -12.36 -15.82
CA GLU A 26 0.39 -12.90 -15.57
C GLU A 26 1.28 -11.85 -14.91
N PRO A 27 1.37 -11.82 -13.56
CA PRO A 27 2.28 -10.92 -12.88
C PRO A 27 3.75 -11.34 -13.11
N ILE A 28 4.58 -10.35 -13.43
CA ILE A 28 6.03 -10.43 -13.46
C ILE A 28 6.53 -9.56 -12.32
N VAL A 29 7.15 -10.15 -11.32
CA VAL A 29 7.56 -9.46 -10.09
C VAL A 29 9.02 -9.03 -10.18
N ILE A 30 9.28 -7.78 -9.79
CA ILE A 30 10.63 -7.31 -9.40
C ILE A 30 10.57 -6.85 -7.95
N ASP A 31 11.49 -7.32 -7.12
CA ASP A 31 11.59 -6.94 -5.71
C ASP A 31 13.06 -7.07 -5.26
N ASN A 32 13.55 -6.12 -4.47
CA ASN A 32 14.91 -6.19 -3.91
C ASN A 32 14.93 -6.91 -2.55
N LEU A 33 13.76 -7.29 -2.03
CA LEU A 33 13.56 -8.00 -0.76
C LEU A 33 13.98 -7.21 0.48
N CYS A 34 14.13 -5.88 0.40
CA CYS A 34 14.56 -5.08 1.55
C CYS A 34 13.54 -5.07 2.70
N ASN A 35 12.26 -5.30 2.40
CA ASN A 35 11.17 -5.37 3.39
C ASN A 35 10.15 -6.47 3.03
N SER A 36 10.63 -7.55 2.45
CA SER A 36 9.83 -8.74 2.08
C SER A 36 10.73 -9.98 2.12
N LYS A 37 10.18 -11.16 1.85
CA LYS A 37 10.93 -12.42 1.77
C LYS A 37 10.53 -13.18 0.51
N GLU A 38 11.48 -13.85 -0.13
CA GLU A 38 11.25 -14.55 -1.41
C GLU A 38 10.19 -15.67 -1.30
N ILE A 39 10.08 -16.32 -0.14
CA ILE A 39 9.07 -17.36 0.16
C ILE A 39 7.63 -16.92 -0.08
N VAL A 40 7.35 -15.60 -0.10
CA VAL A 40 6.04 -15.06 -0.50
C VAL A 40 5.63 -15.54 -1.89
N LEU A 41 6.57 -15.76 -2.81
CA LEU A 41 6.27 -16.29 -4.15
C LEU A 41 5.72 -17.72 -4.09
N ASP A 42 6.20 -18.53 -3.14
CA ASP A 42 5.68 -19.88 -2.92
C ASP A 42 4.30 -19.84 -2.24
N ARG A 43 4.05 -18.86 -1.37
CA ARG A 43 2.70 -18.62 -0.82
C ARG A 43 1.70 -18.19 -1.89
N ILE A 44 2.11 -17.32 -2.82
CA ILE A 44 1.29 -16.97 -3.99
C ILE A 44 0.99 -18.22 -4.83
N LYS A 45 1.99 -19.09 -5.06
CA LYS A 45 1.80 -20.36 -5.77
C LYS A 45 0.86 -21.31 -5.03
N GLU A 46 0.98 -21.42 -3.71
CA GLU A 46 0.13 -22.25 -2.87
C GLU A 46 -1.34 -21.81 -2.96
N ILE A 47 -1.59 -20.49 -2.93
CA ILE A 47 -2.94 -19.92 -3.02
C ILE A 47 -3.54 -20.05 -4.43
N THR A 48 -2.75 -19.83 -5.48
CA THR A 48 -3.27 -19.63 -6.85
C THR A 48 -2.98 -20.77 -7.82
N GLY A 49 -2.12 -21.71 -7.43
CA GLY A 49 -1.56 -22.74 -8.32
C GLY A 49 -0.49 -22.23 -9.29
N LYS A 50 -0.16 -20.93 -9.32
CA LYS A 50 0.85 -20.36 -10.23
C LYS A 50 1.88 -19.52 -9.49
N LYS A 51 3.16 -19.74 -9.79
CA LYS A 51 4.27 -18.92 -9.27
C LYS A 51 4.54 -17.77 -10.26
N PRO A 52 4.49 -16.49 -9.83
CA PRO A 52 4.88 -15.37 -10.68
C PRO A 52 6.33 -15.51 -11.18
N LYS A 53 6.62 -15.01 -12.37
CA LYS A 53 8.01 -14.85 -12.81
C LYS A 53 8.67 -13.79 -11.93
N PHE A 54 9.86 -14.06 -11.40
CA PHE A 54 10.50 -13.19 -10.42
C PHE A 54 11.89 -12.75 -10.88
N TYR A 55 12.18 -11.46 -10.65
CA TYR A 55 13.49 -10.85 -10.78
C TYR A 55 13.86 -10.23 -9.44
N GLN A 56 14.86 -10.79 -8.76
CA GLN A 56 15.41 -10.13 -7.58
C GLN A 56 16.28 -8.96 -8.03
N GLY A 57 15.96 -7.75 -7.57
CA GLY A 57 16.75 -6.56 -7.88
C GLY A 57 16.00 -5.26 -7.63
N ASP A 58 16.67 -4.15 -7.94
CA ASP A 58 16.23 -2.82 -7.54
C ASP A 58 15.67 -2.03 -8.73
N THR A 59 14.61 -1.24 -8.53
CA THR A 59 14.07 -0.38 -9.58
C THR A 59 15.06 0.71 -10.00
N ARG A 60 16.04 1.06 -9.17
CA ARG A 60 17.12 1.98 -9.51
C ARG A 60 18.11 1.39 -10.53
N ASP A 61 18.12 0.06 -10.73
CA ASP A 61 18.97 -0.59 -11.73
C ASP A 61 18.35 -0.50 -13.13
N LYS A 62 18.79 0.52 -13.88
CA LYS A 62 18.36 0.75 -15.28
C LYS A 62 18.67 -0.44 -16.19
N ALA A 63 19.79 -1.14 -15.98
CA ALA A 63 20.19 -2.26 -16.84
C ALA A 63 19.29 -3.47 -16.61
N LEU A 64 18.97 -3.76 -15.34
CA LEU A 64 18.00 -4.79 -14.97
C LEU A 64 16.60 -4.48 -15.52
N LEU A 65 16.11 -3.24 -15.35
CA LEU A 65 14.81 -2.85 -15.89
C LEU A 65 14.78 -3.03 -17.42
N LYS A 66 15.81 -2.57 -18.14
CA LYS A 66 15.92 -2.76 -19.59
C LYS A 66 15.90 -4.24 -19.97
N LYS A 67 16.58 -5.10 -19.21
CA LYS A 67 16.54 -6.57 -19.40
C LYS A 67 15.12 -7.11 -19.22
N ILE A 68 14.43 -6.71 -18.15
CA ILE A 68 13.06 -7.17 -17.85
C ILE A 68 12.10 -6.78 -18.98
N PHE A 69 12.11 -5.53 -19.43
CA PHE A 69 11.26 -5.09 -20.55
C PHE A 69 11.63 -5.75 -21.88
N LYS A 70 12.90 -6.09 -22.11
CA LYS A 70 13.33 -6.81 -23.32
C LYS A 70 12.89 -8.29 -23.32
N GLU A 71 12.93 -8.94 -22.17
CA GLU A 71 12.60 -10.36 -22.02
C GLU A 71 11.11 -10.65 -21.94
N ASN A 72 10.27 -9.62 -21.77
CA ASN A 72 8.85 -9.79 -21.51
C ASN A 72 8.03 -8.74 -22.27
N THR A 73 7.00 -9.18 -22.99
CA THR A 73 5.97 -8.29 -23.55
C THR A 73 5.06 -7.80 -22.42
N ILE A 74 5.41 -6.69 -21.77
CA ILE A 74 4.66 -6.12 -20.65
C ILE A 74 3.55 -5.20 -21.19
N ASP A 75 2.31 -5.41 -20.73
CA ASP A 75 1.15 -4.62 -21.15
C ASP A 75 0.90 -3.41 -20.23
N SER A 76 1.22 -3.55 -18.94
CA SER A 76 1.00 -2.52 -17.92
C SER A 76 1.93 -2.73 -16.72
N VAL A 77 2.12 -1.68 -15.92
CA VAL A 77 2.94 -1.69 -14.71
C VAL A 77 2.10 -1.32 -13.50
N ILE A 78 2.27 -2.04 -12.38
CA ILE A 78 1.79 -1.64 -11.05
C ILE A 78 3.00 -1.39 -10.16
N HIS A 79 3.17 -0.15 -9.72
CA HIS A 79 4.38 0.30 -9.04
C HIS A 79 4.19 0.43 -7.52
N PHE A 80 4.42 -0.66 -6.78
CA PHE A 80 4.43 -0.68 -5.30
C PHE A 80 5.79 -0.41 -4.67
N ALA A 81 6.90 -0.65 -5.39
CA ALA A 81 8.24 -0.55 -4.83
C ALA A 81 8.52 0.86 -4.29
N GLY A 82 9.01 0.91 -3.06
CA GLY A 82 9.32 2.15 -2.34
C GLY A 82 9.39 1.91 -0.83
N LEU A 83 10.16 2.74 -0.13
CA LEU A 83 10.17 2.80 1.33
C LEU A 83 8.91 3.53 1.82
N LYS A 84 8.30 3.00 2.90
CA LYS A 84 6.97 3.43 3.37
C LYS A 84 6.87 3.88 4.84
N ALA A 85 7.91 3.71 5.65
CA ALA A 85 7.82 4.04 7.07
C ALA A 85 7.90 5.57 7.29
N VAL A 86 6.81 6.18 7.73
CA VAL A 86 6.70 7.64 7.89
C VAL A 86 7.78 8.20 8.83
N GLY A 87 7.91 7.63 10.03
CA GLY A 87 8.88 8.07 11.04
C GLY A 87 10.33 7.93 10.57
N GLU A 88 10.67 6.79 9.98
CA GLU A 88 12.02 6.55 9.43
C GLU A 88 12.37 7.56 8.32
N SER A 89 11.40 7.96 7.51
CA SER A 89 11.63 8.93 6.42
C SER A 89 12.13 10.29 6.92
N VAL A 90 11.73 10.70 8.12
CA VAL A 90 12.20 11.95 8.74
C VAL A 90 13.68 11.83 9.14
N SER A 91 14.09 10.66 9.64
CA SER A 91 15.48 10.39 10.02
C SER A 91 16.40 10.09 8.83
N LYS A 92 15.84 9.56 7.73
CA LYS A 92 16.58 9.12 6.52
C LYS A 92 15.99 9.71 5.23
N PRO A 93 15.91 11.05 5.10
CA PRO A 93 15.24 11.67 3.95
C PRO A 93 15.86 11.30 2.61
N LEU A 94 17.20 11.22 2.53
CA LEU A 94 17.90 10.91 1.28
C LEU A 94 17.61 9.48 0.78
N GLU A 95 17.54 8.50 1.68
CA GLU A 95 17.19 7.11 1.33
C GLU A 95 15.79 7.03 0.74
N TYR A 96 14.85 7.83 1.26
CA TYR A 96 13.48 7.87 0.76
C TYR A 96 13.37 8.56 -0.59
N TYR A 97 14.07 9.68 -0.80
CA TYR A 97 14.06 10.33 -2.11
C TYR A 97 14.78 9.49 -3.18
N ASP A 98 15.89 8.86 -2.83
CA ASP A 98 16.60 7.95 -3.75
C ASP A 98 15.77 6.72 -4.11
N ASN A 99 15.23 6.00 -3.11
CA ASN A 99 14.44 4.81 -3.37
C ASN A 99 13.12 5.14 -4.09
N ASN A 100 12.37 6.11 -3.57
CA ASN A 100 11.02 6.38 -4.08
C ASN A 100 11.09 7.21 -5.36
N VAL A 101 11.74 8.39 -5.34
CA VAL A 101 11.68 9.32 -6.48
C VAL A 101 12.61 8.87 -7.60
N TYR A 102 13.90 8.64 -7.29
CA TYR A 102 14.84 8.19 -8.31
C TYR A 102 14.49 6.79 -8.82
N GLY A 103 14.15 5.85 -7.94
CA GLY A 103 13.67 4.51 -8.34
C GLY A 103 12.38 4.51 -9.17
N SER A 104 11.47 5.47 -8.99
CA SER A 104 10.33 5.66 -9.89
C SER A 104 10.77 6.24 -11.24
N LEU A 105 11.66 7.23 -11.24
CA LEU A 105 12.15 7.86 -12.48
C LEU A 105 12.83 6.85 -13.41
N THR A 106 13.69 5.99 -12.88
CA THR A 106 14.34 4.91 -13.64
C THR A 106 13.34 3.93 -14.25
N LEU A 107 12.27 3.61 -13.52
CA LEU A 107 11.16 2.79 -14.02
C LEU A 107 10.42 3.48 -15.18
N PHE A 108 10.09 4.77 -15.04
CA PHE A 108 9.36 5.52 -16.06
C PHE A 108 10.19 5.68 -17.35
N GLU A 109 11.50 5.89 -17.22
CA GLU A 109 12.43 5.87 -18.35
C GLU A 109 12.41 4.51 -19.07
N ALA A 110 12.52 3.40 -18.33
CA ALA A 110 12.49 2.06 -18.91
C ALA A 110 11.15 1.73 -19.59
N MET A 111 10.03 2.17 -19.00
CA MET A 111 8.70 2.08 -19.58
C MET A 111 8.60 2.84 -20.90
N ARG A 112 9.10 4.08 -20.94
CA ARG A 112 9.14 4.90 -22.14
C ARG A 112 9.96 4.25 -23.25
N ASP A 113 11.17 3.77 -22.93
CA ASP A 113 12.06 3.09 -23.89
C ASP A 113 11.43 1.81 -24.46
N ALA A 114 10.62 1.11 -23.66
CA ALA A 114 9.89 -0.09 -24.06
C ALA A 114 8.51 0.20 -24.69
N ASN A 115 8.13 1.48 -24.81
CA ASN A 115 6.81 1.94 -25.25
C ASN A 115 5.62 1.33 -24.46
N VAL A 116 5.83 1.08 -23.16
CA VAL A 116 4.78 0.66 -22.22
C VAL A 116 4.24 1.89 -21.51
N LYS A 117 3.01 2.30 -21.84
CA LYS A 117 2.45 3.59 -21.43
C LYS A 117 1.33 3.51 -20.39
N LYS A 118 1.13 2.33 -19.79
CA LYS A 118 0.07 2.04 -18.83
C LYS A 118 0.67 1.79 -17.45
N ILE A 119 0.33 2.62 -16.49
CA ILE A 119 0.85 2.52 -15.12
C ILE A 119 -0.22 2.80 -14.07
N ILE A 120 -0.22 1.97 -13.03
CA ILE A 120 -0.89 2.21 -11.76
C ILE A 120 0.19 2.51 -10.71
N PHE A 121 0.13 3.69 -10.11
CA PHE A 121 1.06 4.11 -9.07
C PHE A 121 0.42 4.05 -7.68
N SER A 122 1.16 3.45 -6.76
CA SER A 122 0.87 3.45 -5.33
C SER A 122 1.16 4.79 -4.68
N SER A 123 0.19 5.70 -4.75
CA SER A 123 0.21 6.96 -4.01
C SER A 123 -0.35 6.76 -2.58
N SER A 124 -0.58 7.85 -1.85
CA SER A 124 -0.98 7.82 -0.45
C SER A 124 -1.82 9.02 -0.06
N ALA A 125 -2.71 8.86 0.92
CA ALA A 125 -3.44 9.96 1.54
C ALA A 125 -2.51 11.05 2.11
N THR A 126 -1.24 10.76 2.36
CA THR A 126 -0.27 11.77 2.81
C THR A 126 -0.07 12.91 1.82
N VAL A 127 -0.38 12.73 0.53
CA VAL A 127 -0.26 13.80 -0.48
C VAL A 127 -1.27 14.92 -0.28
N TYR A 128 -2.35 14.67 0.49
CA TYR A 128 -3.26 15.72 0.90
C TYR A 128 -2.62 16.67 1.92
N GLY A 129 -1.58 16.24 2.65
CA GLY A 129 -0.99 17.05 3.72
C GLY A 129 -2.01 17.35 4.83
N THR A 130 -1.87 18.50 5.48
CA THR A 130 -2.85 18.96 6.47
C THR A 130 -4.00 19.65 5.74
N GLN A 131 -5.13 18.98 5.62
CA GLN A 131 -6.36 19.55 5.06
C GLN A 131 -7.36 19.93 6.17
N PRO A 132 -8.10 21.04 6.02
CA PRO A 132 -9.08 21.46 7.02
C PRO A 132 -10.39 20.66 6.95
N ILE A 133 -10.64 19.96 5.85
CA ILE A 133 -11.93 19.30 5.58
C ILE A 133 -11.68 17.80 5.34
N VAL A 134 -12.46 16.98 6.03
CA VAL A 134 -12.52 15.52 5.91
C VAL A 134 -14.00 15.15 5.67
N PRO A 135 -14.36 14.22 4.77
CA PRO A 135 -13.50 13.29 4.02
C PRO A 135 -12.65 13.95 2.92
N TYR A 136 -11.51 13.34 2.61
CA TYR A 136 -10.65 13.80 1.50
C TYR A 136 -11.24 13.39 0.15
N VAL A 137 -11.30 14.34 -0.78
CA VAL A 137 -11.85 14.17 -2.14
C VAL A 137 -10.73 14.42 -3.15
N GLU A 138 -10.69 13.69 -4.26
CA GLU A 138 -9.57 13.76 -5.22
C GLU A 138 -9.46 15.11 -5.94
N THR A 139 -10.51 15.94 -5.93
CA THR A 139 -10.51 17.31 -6.47
C THR A 139 -9.92 18.33 -5.51
N MET A 140 -9.63 17.95 -4.26
CA MET A 140 -8.91 18.82 -3.33
C MET A 140 -7.50 19.08 -3.85
N GLU A 141 -7.02 20.30 -3.62
CA GLU A 141 -5.62 20.62 -3.84
C GLU A 141 -4.75 19.74 -2.92
N THR A 142 -3.71 19.15 -3.48
CA THR A 142 -2.68 18.47 -2.67
C THR A 142 -1.99 19.50 -1.79
N GLY A 143 -1.86 19.21 -0.49
CA GLY A 143 -1.20 20.09 0.45
C GLY A 143 0.32 19.93 0.47
N GLU A 144 0.95 20.39 1.55
CA GLU A 144 2.36 20.15 1.83
C GLU A 144 2.50 18.95 2.79
N PRO A 145 2.93 17.76 2.31
CA PRO A 145 3.17 16.64 3.20
C PRO A 145 4.29 16.98 4.18
N THR A 146 4.07 16.70 5.46
CA THR A 146 5.00 17.08 6.54
C THR A 146 6.19 16.14 6.68
N GLN A 147 6.18 14.99 5.98
CA GLN A 147 7.26 13.98 6.04
C GLN A 147 7.87 13.69 4.65
N PRO A 148 9.17 13.34 4.57
CA PRO A 148 9.84 12.99 3.31
C PRO A 148 9.14 11.87 2.53
N TYR A 149 8.59 10.86 3.21
CA TYR A 149 7.76 9.83 2.57
C TYR A 149 6.58 10.46 1.79
N GLY A 150 5.77 11.27 2.43
CA GLY A 150 4.61 11.90 1.78
C GLY A 150 5.00 12.84 0.65
N ARG A 151 6.10 13.59 0.81
CA ARG A 151 6.66 14.45 -0.24
C ARG A 151 7.13 13.64 -1.44
N SER A 152 7.79 12.49 -1.22
CA SER A 152 8.22 11.62 -2.31
C SER A 152 7.02 11.12 -3.14
N LYS A 153 5.91 10.74 -2.50
CA LYS A 153 4.69 10.33 -3.20
C LYS A 153 4.08 11.47 -4.03
N LEU A 154 4.02 12.68 -3.46
CA LEU A 154 3.54 13.86 -4.18
C LEU A 154 4.43 14.20 -5.38
N PHE A 155 5.76 14.15 -5.22
CA PHE A 155 6.70 14.40 -6.33
C PHE A 155 6.51 13.39 -7.46
N ILE A 156 6.30 12.11 -7.14
CA ILE A 156 6.05 11.09 -8.16
C ILE A 156 4.71 11.32 -8.88
N GLU A 157 3.66 11.74 -8.16
CA GLU A 157 2.40 12.15 -8.81
C GLU A 157 2.63 13.29 -9.81
N LYS A 158 3.41 14.32 -9.43
CA LYS A 158 3.74 15.46 -10.30
C LYS A 158 4.57 15.04 -11.52
N ILE A 159 5.60 14.22 -11.33
CA ILE A 159 6.42 13.69 -12.42
C ILE A 159 5.55 12.92 -13.44
N LEU A 160 4.63 12.07 -12.97
CA LEU A 160 3.74 11.33 -13.86
C LEU A 160 2.74 12.25 -14.57
N GLN A 161 2.21 13.26 -13.89
CA GLN A 161 1.33 14.26 -14.50
C GLN A 161 2.05 15.07 -15.58
N ASP A 162 3.28 15.51 -15.32
CA ASP A 162 4.13 16.21 -16.28
C ASP A 162 4.46 15.33 -17.47
N LEU A 163 4.76 14.04 -17.24
CA LEU A 163 4.97 13.06 -18.30
C LEU A 163 3.72 12.89 -19.20
N ASN A 164 2.54 12.84 -18.60
CA ASN A 164 1.27 12.77 -19.36
C ASN A 164 1.00 14.03 -20.19
N ILE A 165 1.43 15.21 -19.70
CA ILE A 165 1.31 16.47 -20.44
C ILE A 165 2.31 16.51 -21.60
N ALA A 166 3.55 16.07 -21.36
CA ALA A 166 4.62 16.11 -22.35
C ALA A 166 4.46 15.05 -23.45
N GLU A 167 3.91 13.88 -23.13
CA GLU A 167 3.85 12.74 -24.03
C GLU A 167 2.41 12.21 -24.19
N ASN A 168 1.93 12.17 -25.42
CA ASN A 168 0.61 11.61 -25.71
C ASN A 168 0.59 10.08 -25.53
N GLY A 169 -0.57 9.58 -25.06
CA GLY A 169 -0.90 8.16 -25.02
C GLY A 169 -0.60 7.44 -23.71
N TRP A 170 -0.10 8.15 -22.69
CA TRP A 170 -0.01 7.62 -21.33
C TRP A 170 -1.41 7.37 -20.74
N SER A 171 -1.51 6.29 -19.98
CA SER A 171 -2.62 5.99 -19.09
C SER A 171 -2.05 5.79 -17.69
N ILE A 172 -2.22 6.80 -16.86
CA ILE A 172 -1.67 6.88 -15.51
C ILE A 172 -2.84 6.84 -14.54
N THR A 173 -2.78 5.90 -13.60
CA THR A 173 -3.72 5.83 -12.48
C THR A 173 -2.97 6.02 -11.17
N LEU A 174 -3.28 7.12 -10.48
CA LEU A 174 -2.72 7.47 -9.18
C LEU A 174 -3.71 7.01 -8.10
N LEU A 175 -3.39 5.90 -7.43
CA LEU A 175 -4.23 5.36 -6.37
C LEU A 175 -3.73 5.86 -5.02
N ARG A 176 -4.48 6.73 -4.37
CA ARG A 176 -4.17 7.27 -3.04
C ARG A 176 -4.75 6.35 -1.98
N TYR A 177 -3.90 5.49 -1.42
CA TYR A 177 -4.31 4.59 -0.34
C TYR A 177 -4.41 5.31 1.00
N PHE A 178 -5.32 4.83 1.83
CA PHE A 178 -5.40 5.21 3.24
C PHE A 178 -4.60 4.20 4.08
N ASN A 179 -5.22 3.44 4.99
CA ASN A 179 -4.51 2.58 5.92
C ASN A 179 -4.84 1.09 5.68
N PRO A 180 -4.13 0.42 4.75
CA PRO A 180 -4.36 -1.00 4.49
C PRO A 180 -3.99 -1.87 5.69
N VAL A 181 -4.89 -2.78 6.03
CA VAL A 181 -4.79 -3.78 7.11
C VAL A 181 -5.47 -5.08 6.68
N GLY A 182 -5.39 -6.15 7.48
CA GLY A 182 -5.91 -7.46 7.10
C GLY A 182 -4.83 -8.38 6.54
N ALA A 183 -5.27 -9.53 6.06
CA ALA A 183 -4.40 -10.51 5.41
C ALA A 183 -5.20 -11.27 4.36
N HIS A 184 -4.58 -12.21 3.66
CA HIS A 184 -5.32 -13.14 2.84
C HIS A 184 -6.13 -14.07 3.76
N PRO A 185 -7.43 -14.34 3.49
CA PRO A 185 -8.30 -15.10 4.39
C PRO A 185 -7.84 -16.55 4.64
N SER A 186 -6.96 -17.09 3.80
CA SER A 186 -6.35 -18.41 4.02
C SER A 186 -5.42 -18.45 5.23
N GLY A 187 -4.91 -17.31 5.70
CA GLY A 187 -3.84 -17.28 6.72
C GLY A 187 -2.47 -17.73 6.20
N LEU A 188 -2.29 -17.87 4.87
CA LEU A 188 -1.00 -18.21 4.24
C LEU A 188 -0.18 -16.98 3.81
N MET A 189 -0.77 -15.79 3.83
CA MET A 189 -0.12 -14.57 3.42
C MET A 189 -0.71 -13.37 4.18
N GLY A 190 0.15 -12.49 4.68
CA GLY A 190 -0.23 -11.28 5.40
C GLY A 190 0.93 -10.29 5.49
N GLU A 191 0.87 -9.33 6.40
CA GLU A 191 1.96 -8.37 6.62
C GLU A 191 3.04 -8.98 7.52
N ASP A 192 4.30 -8.97 7.06
CA ASP A 192 5.48 -9.43 7.81
C ASP A 192 6.61 -8.40 7.65
N PRO A 193 6.52 -7.25 8.34
CA PRO A 193 7.52 -6.19 8.22
C PRO A 193 8.84 -6.63 8.83
N GLN A 194 9.96 -6.26 8.19
CA GLN A 194 11.29 -6.51 8.74
C GLN A 194 11.52 -5.57 9.94
N GLY A 195 12.01 -6.11 11.06
CA GLY A 195 12.30 -5.35 12.27
C GLY A 195 11.07 -4.97 13.09
N ILE A 196 11.03 -3.74 13.61
CA ILE A 196 9.93 -3.25 14.43
C ILE A 196 8.83 -2.68 13.53
N PRO A 197 7.58 -3.20 13.58
CA PRO A 197 6.49 -2.65 12.79
C PRO A 197 6.26 -1.16 13.11
N ASN A 198 6.08 -0.35 12.07
CA ASN A 198 5.71 1.06 12.21
C ASN A 198 4.19 1.29 12.18
N ASN A 199 3.44 0.30 11.70
CA ASN A 199 1.98 0.34 11.53
C ASN A 199 1.27 -0.33 12.72
N LEU A 200 0.05 0.14 13.03
CA LEU A 200 -0.72 -0.26 14.21
C LEU A 200 -1.02 -1.77 14.25
N MET A 201 -1.64 -2.30 13.19
CA MET A 201 -2.10 -3.70 13.14
C MET A 201 -0.98 -4.75 13.32
N PRO A 202 0.14 -4.72 12.56
CA PRO A 202 1.21 -5.69 12.76
C PRO A 202 1.91 -5.55 14.13
N TYR A 203 1.87 -4.37 14.76
CA TYR A 203 2.37 -4.23 16.13
C TYR A 203 1.45 -4.92 17.12
N MET A 204 0.12 -4.73 16.99
CA MET A 204 -0.89 -5.37 17.83
C MET A 204 -0.83 -6.90 17.75
N THR A 205 -0.71 -7.45 16.54
CA THR A 205 -0.60 -8.90 16.36
C THR A 205 0.68 -9.45 16.99
N GLN A 206 1.80 -8.71 16.95
CA GLN A 206 3.05 -9.09 17.63
C GLN A 206 2.96 -9.04 19.16
N VAL A 207 2.20 -8.09 19.72
CA VAL A 207 1.89 -8.08 21.17
C VAL A 207 1.04 -9.31 21.53
N ALA A 208 0.02 -9.62 20.71
CA ALA A 208 -0.89 -10.73 20.96
C ALA A 208 -0.20 -12.12 21.00
N ILE A 209 0.84 -12.33 20.18
CA ILE A 209 1.67 -13.55 20.21
C ILE A 209 2.81 -13.50 21.25
N GLY A 210 2.90 -12.44 22.04
CA GLY A 210 3.93 -12.28 23.08
C GLY A 210 5.33 -11.95 22.55
N GLN A 211 5.47 -11.57 21.27
CA GLN A 211 6.74 -11.09 20.72
C GLN A 211 7.09 -9.68 21.24
N ARG A 212 6.08 -8.92 21.68
CA ARG A 212 6.23 -7.59 22.27
C ARG A 212 5.44 -7.50 23.56
N GLU A 213 5.95 -6.71 24.50
CA GLU A 213 5.36 -6.57 25.83
C GLU A 213 4.07 -5.74 25.81
N SER A 214 4.03 -4.63 25.07
CA SER A 214 2.90 -3.70 25.07
C SER A 214 2.87 -2.84 23.81
N LEU A 215 1.67 -2.44 23.37
CA LEU A 215 1.46 -1.46 22.31
C LEU A 215 1.50 -0.03 22.88
N ALA A 216 2.27 0.86 22.25
CA ALA A 216 2.22 2.28 22.54
C ALA A 216 1.13 2.97 21.69
N VAL A 217 0.17 3.63 22.35
CA VAL A 217 -0.85 4.48 21.73
C VAL A 217 -0.34 5.92 21.76
N PHE A 218 0.05 6.45 20.60
CA PHE A 218 0.68 7.77 20.49
C PHE A 218 -0.35 8.89 20.55
N GLY A 219 -0.43 9.58 21.69
CA GLY A 219 -1.32 10.71 21.97
C GLY A 219 -2.70 10.28 22.48
N ASP A 220 -3.18 11.04 23.46
CA ASP A 220 -4.47 10.91 24.15
C ASP A 220 -5.25 12.24 24.21
N ASP A 221 -4.78 13.24 23.46
CA ASP A 221 -5.23 14.63 23.50
C ASP A 221 -5.55 15.20 22.11
N TYR A 222 -5.69 14.35 21.08
CA TYR A 222 -6.12 14.78 19.75
C TYR A 222 -7.58 15.29 19.77
N GLU A 223 -7.92 16.17 18.84
CA GLU A 223 -9.30 16.65 18.64
C GLU A 223 -10.17 15.58 17.97
N THR A 224 -10.37 14.47 18.67
CA THR A 224 -11.20 13.32 18.29
C THR A 224 -12.06 12.88 19.47
N SER A 225 -13.01 11.97 19.25
CA SER A 225 -13.97 11.55 20.27
C SER A 225 -13.33 10.89 21.51
N ASP A 226 -12.20 10.21 21.34
CA ASP A 226 -11.49 9.48 22.40
C ASP A 226 -10.05 9.94 22.64
N GLY A 227 -9.66 11.07 22.04
CA GLY A 227 -8.32 11.64 22.16
C GLY A 227 -7.25 10.95 21.33
N THR A 228 -7.55 9.83 20.66
CA THR A 228 -6.60 9.11 19.79
C THR A 228 -6.80 9.41 18.31
N CYS A 229 -5.76 9.20 17.50
CA CYS A 229 -5.84 9.42 16.05
C CYS A 229 -6.92 8.58 15.37
N VAL A 230 -7.65 9.19 14.43
CA VAL A 230 -8.65 8.51 13.58
C VAL A 230 -8.10 8.31 12.16
N ARG A 231 -8.27 7.11 11.61
CA ARG A 231 -7.79 6.73 10.27
C ARG A 231 -8.84 5.91 9.53
N ASP A 232 -8.78 5.94 8.20
CA ASP A 232 -9.56 5.06 7.32
C ASP A 232 -8.82 3.76 7.07
N TYR A 233 -9.26 2.71 7.76
CA TYR A 233 -8.75 1.36 7.59
C TYR A 233 -9.46 0.68 6.42
N ILE A 234 -8.67 0.06 5.54
CA ILE A 234 -9.16 -0.66 4.37
C ILE A 234 -8.57 -2.07 4.36
N HIS A 235 -9.38 -3.07 4.04
CA HIS A 235 -8.90 -4.43 3.95
C HIS A 235 -7.95 -4.59 2.74
N VAL A 236 -6.80 -5.23 2.92
CA VAL A 236 -5.79 -5.40 1.86
C VAL A 236 -6.34 -6.16 0.64
N MET A 237 -7.28 -7.08 0.85
CA MET A 237 -7.98 -7.77 -0.26
C MET A 237 -8.91 -6.84 -1.04
N ASP A 238 -9.65 -5.94 -0.37
CA ASP A 238 -10.44 -4.92 -1.05
C ASP A 238 -9.52 -3.96 -1.83
N LEU A 239 -8.38 -3.58 -1.23
CA LEU A 239 -7.38 -2.76 -1.90
C LEU A 239 -6.79 -3.47 -3.13
N ALA A 240 -6.49 -4.76 -3.04
CA ALA A 240 -6.01 -5.56 -4.16
C ALA A 240 -7.06 -5.65 -5.29
N ASP A 241 -8.35 -5.80 -4.96
CA ASP A 241 -9.45 -5.72 -5.92
C ASP A 241 -9.56 -4.33 -6.55
N GLY A 242 -9.26 -3.28 -5.79
CA GLY A 242 -9.18 -1.90 -6.30
C GLY A 242 -8.12 -1.74 -7.38
N HIS A 243 -7.00 -2.47 -7.29
CA HIS A 243 -5.99 -2.50 -8.35
C HIS A 243 -6.48 -3.21 -9.60
N LEU A 244 -7.25 -4.30 -9.47
CA LEU A 244 -7.84 -4.96 -10.63
C LEU A 244 -8.85 -4.05 -11.34
N ALA A 245 -9.68 -3.34 -10.57
CA ALA A 245 -10.65 -2.39 -11.10
C ALA A 245 -9.95 -1.22 -11.81
N ALA A 246 -8.92 -0.66 -11.18
CA ALA A 246 -8.07 0.37 -11.76
C ALA A 246 -7.34 -0.13 -13.03
N LEU A 247 -6.83 -1.36 -13.04
CA LEU A 247 -6.14 -1.95 -14.19
C LEU A 247 -7.08 -2.07 -15.39
N LYS A 248 -8.32 -2.53 -15.17
CA LYS A 248 -9.36 -2.59 -16.20
C LYS A 248 -9.65 -1.19 -16.74
N TYR A 249 -9.88 -0.22 -15.87
CA TYR A 249 -10.13 1.17 -16.27
C TYR A 249 -8.96 1.77 -17.08
N ASN A 250 -7.72 1.55 -16.62
CA ASN A 250 -6.48 2.02 -17.25
C ASN A 250 -6.27 1.43 -18.66
N GLN A 251 -6.91 0.30 -19.02
CA GLN A 251 -6.79 -0.24 -20.38
C GLN A 251 -7.43 0.66 -21.44
N ASP A 252 -8.53 1.32 -21.09
CA ASP A 252 -9.41 2.01 -22.02
C ASP A 252 -9.36 3.54 -21.89
N HIS A 253 -8.74 4.06 -20.82
CA HIS A 253 -8.72 5.49 -20.51
C HIS A 253 -7.29 6.03 -20.53
N LYS A 254 -7.01 6.96 -21.44
CA LYS A 254 -5.75 7.72 -21.47
C LYS A 254 -5.85 8.94 -20.56
N GLY A 255 -4.70 9.44 -20.12
CA GLY A 255 -4.59 10.58 -19.23
C GLY A 255 -4.14 10.20 -17.83
N SER A 256 -4.18 11.17 -16.93
CA SER A 256 -3.90 10.99 -15.51
C SER A 256 -5.20 10.93 -14.70
N HIS A 257 -5.46 9.79 -14.06
CA HIS A 257 -6.66 9.53 -13.28
C HIS A 257 -6.31 9.31 -11.81
N ILE A 258 -6.93 10.06 -10.91
CA ILE A 258 -6.69 9.97 -9.46
C ILE A 258 -7.89 9.32 -8.79
N PHE A 259 -7.66 8.36 -7.90
CA PHE A 259 -8.69 7.73 -7.08
C PHE A 259 -8.22 7.56 -5.63
N ASN A 260 -9.09 7.89 -4.69
CA ASN A 260 -8.96 7.46 -3.31
C ASN A 260 -9.42 6.01 -3.18
N LEU A 261 -8.60 5.17 -2.55
CA LEU A 261 -8.99 3.82 -2.14
C LEU A 261 -8.97 3.75 -0.61
N GLY A 262 -10.17 3.86 -0.03
CA GLY A 262 -10.45 3.77 1.40
C GLY A 262 -11.87 3.29 1.61
N SER A 263 -12.22 2.94 2.86
CA SER A 263 -13.56 2.51 3.24
C SER A 263 -14.55 3.67 3.35
N GLY A 264 -14.03 4.90 3.51
CA GLY A 264 -14.81 6.09 3.82
C GLY A 264 -15.25 6.21 5.27
N ASN A 265 -14.81 5.29 6.14
CA ASN A 265 -15.12 5.29 7.57
C ASN A 265 -13.84 5.49 8.38
N GLY A 266 -13.82 6.53 9.22
CA GLY A 266 -12.75 6.74 10.18
C GLY A 266 -12.96 5.86 11.42
N ASN A 267 -11.90 5.19 11.88
CA ASN A 267 -11.87 4.52 13.18
C ASN A 267 -10.67 5.03 13.99
N SER A 268 -10.86 5.21 15.30
CA SER A 268 -9.81 5.60 16.23
C SER A 268 -8.84 4.45 16.54
N VAL A 269 -7.73 4.75 17.23
CA VAL A 269 -6.82 3.69 17.69
C VAL A 269 -7.51 2.78 18.71
N LEU A 270 -8.32 3.34 19.62
CA LEU A 270 -9.01 2.55 20.65
C LEU A 270 -10.14 1.71 20.06
N GLU A 271 -10.84 2.18 19.02
CA GLU A 271 -11.84 1.38 18.30
C GLU A 271 -11.20 0.16 17.62
N VAL A 272 -10.01 0.33 17.04
CA VAL A 272 -9.25 -0.78 16.43
C VAL A 272 -8.75 -1.75 17.50
N ILE A 273 -8.28 -1.26 18.65
CA ILE A 273 -7.91 -2.10 19.80
C ILE A 273 -9.12 -2.89 20.29
N ALA A 274 -10.28 -2.25 20.44
CA ALA A 274 -11.50 -2.92 20.89
C ALA A 274 -11.94 -4.03 19.91
N ALA A 275 -11.92 -3.75 18.60
CA ALA A 275 -12.20 -4.76 17.58
C ALA A 275 -11.18 -5.92 17.63
N PHE A 276 -9.91 -5.62 17.89
CA PHE A 276 -8.87 -6.63 18.07
C PHE A 276 -9.09 -7.51 19.30
N GLU A 277 -9.40 -6.92 20.45
CA GLU A 277 -9.66 -7.65 21.68
C GLU A 277 -10.88 -8.57 21.57
N ASP A 278 -11.90 -8.16 20.81
CA ASP A 278 -13.08 -8.97 20.51
C ASP A 278 -12.70 -10.24 19.73
N VAL A 279 -11.95 -10.09 18.63
CA VAL A 279 -11.45 -11.22 17.82
C VAL A 279 -10.45 -12.09 18.59
N PHE A 280 -9.53 -11.46 19.32
CA PHE A 280 -8.48 -12.15 20.08
C PHE A 280 -9.05 -12.89 21.31
N GLY A 281 -10.20 -12.44 21.83
CA GLY A 281 -10.85 -12.99 23.01
C GLY A 281 -10.13 -12.67 24.33
N LYS A 282 -9.17 -11.74 24.32
CA LYS A 282 -8.39 -11.30 25.48
C LYS A 282 -8.06 -9.81 25.39
N LYS A 283 -7.80 -9.19 26.54
CA LYS A 283 -7.27 -7.83 26.60
C LYS A 283 -5.84 -7.78 26.07
N LEU A 284 -5.55 -6.77 25.25
CA LEU A 284 -4.22 -6.50 24.73
C LEU A 284 -3.48 -5.59 25.71
N ALA A 285 -2.21 -5.84 25.95
CA ALA A 285 -1.39 -4.92 26.74
C ALA A 285 -1.06 -3.67 25.91
N TRP A 286 -1.47 -2.49 26.36
CA TRP A 286 -1.14 -1.22 25.72
C TRP A 286 -1.05 -0.08 26.75
N HIS A 287 -0.41 1.02 26.38
CA HIS A 287 -0.26 2.24 27.20
C HIS A 287 -0.22 3.49 26.32
N TYR A 288 -0.54 4.66 26.88
CA TYR A 288 -0.35 5.93 26.18
C TYR A 288 1.13 6.32 26.12
N ALA A 289 1.51 6.92 25.00
CA ALA A 289 2.83 7.51 24.75
C ALA A 289 2.67 8.92 24.15
N PRO A 290 3.72 9.76 24.16
CA PRO A 290 3.66 11.07 23.51
C PRO A 290 3.25 10.97 22.05
N ARG A 291 2.64 12.04 21.51
CA ARG A 291 2.31 12.13 20.08
C ARG A 291 3.52 11.81 19.22
N ARG A 292 3.31 11.02 18.17
CA ARG A 292 4.35 10.73 17.19
C ARG A 292 4.43 11.87 16.18
N ALA A 293 5.64 12.38 15.94
CA ALA A 293 5.86 13.48 15.01
C ALA A 293 5.29 13.16 13.62
N GLY A 294 4.47 14.07 13.09
CA GLY A 294 3.85 13.95 11.77
C GLY A 294 2.45 13.31 11.76
N ASP A 295 1.98 12.71 12.85
CA ASP A 295 0.61 12.18 12.89
C ASP A 295 -0.43 13.31 12.92
N LEU A 296 -1.42 13.22 12.02
CA LEU A 296 -2.59 14.10 11.98
C LEU A 296 -3.70 13.57 12.91
N SER A 297 -4.59 14.46 13.35
CA SER A 297 -5.72 14.10 14.24
C SER A 297 -6.64 13.05 13.62
N ALA A 298 -7.31 13.40 12.50
CA ALA A 298 -8.28 12.53 11.86
C ALA A 298 -8.29 12.74 10.34
N TYR A 299 -8.36 11.65 9.56
CA TYR A 299 -8.67 11.72 8.13
C TYR A 299 -9.22 10.39 7.59
N TRP A 300 -10.12 10.48 6.60
CA TRP A 300 -10.65 9.33 5.86
C TRP A 300 -11.05 9.70 4.43
N ALA A 301 -11.29 8.69 3.59
CA ALA A 301 -11.57 8.88 2.17
C ALA A 301 -13.01 9.35 1.91
N ASN A 302 -13.21 10.14 0.86
CA ASN A 302 -14.38 9.97 0.02
C ASN A 302 -13.95 9.08 -1.15
N ALA A 303 -14.61 7.93 -1.31
CA ALA A 303 -14.32 6.94 -2.35
C ALA A 303 -15.42 6.85 -3.43
N ASP A 304 -16.34 7.83 -3.48
CA ASP A 304 -17.49 7.82 -4.41
C ASP A 304 -17.04 7.80 -5.87
N LYS A 305 -15.91 8.45 -6.17
CA LYS A 305 -15.34 8.45 -7.52
C LYS A 305 -14.90 7.05 -7.95
N ALA A 306 -14.26 6.29 -7.07
CA ALA A 306 -13.88 4.90 -7.34
C ALA A 306 -15.11 4.02 -7.52
N LYS A 307 -16.13 4.17 -6.66
CA LYS A 307 -17.42 3.48 -6.81
C LYS A 307 -18.09 3.76 -8.15
N LYS A 308 -18.12 5.03 -8.57
CA LYS A 308 -18.78 5.45 -9.80
C LYS A 308 -18.05 5.02 -11.07
N LEU A 309 -16.73 5.17 -11.12
CA LEU A 309 -15.95 5.00 -12.34
C LEU A 309 -15.23 3.65 -12.44
N LEU A 310 -14.83 3.07 -11.32
CA LEU A 310 -14.15 1.77 -11.28
C LEU A 310 -15.12 0.63 -10.93
N HIS A 311 -16.35 0.96 -10.51
CA HIS A 311 -17.31 -0.01 -9.95
C HIS A 311 -16.73 -0.79 -8.77
N TRP A 312 -15.95 -0.08 -7.94
CA TRP A 312 -15.25 -0.65 -6.79
C TRP A 312 -15.67 0.06 -5.49
N GLU A 313 -15.91 -0.73 -4.46
CA GLU A 313 -16.11 -0.29 -3.08
C GLU A 313 -15.59 -1.37 -2.13
N THR A 314 -15.27 -1.00 -0.89
CA THR A 314 -14.86 -1.96 0.14
C THR A 314 -16.03 -2.85 0.56
N LYS A 315 -15.76 -4.13 0.78
CA LYS A 315 -16.76 -5.13 1.20
C LYS A 315 -16.50 -5.66 2.61
N LEU A 316 -15.26 -5.54 3.08
CA LEU A 316 -14.80 -6.13 4.33
C LEU A 316 -14.80 -5.09 5.45
N SER A 317 -15.30 -5.49 6.61
CA SER A 317 -15.43 -4.64 7.80
C SER A 317 -14.12 -4.55 8.58
N LEU A 318 -14.05 -3.62 9.54
CA LEU A 318 -12.92 -3.57 10.49
C LEU A 318 -12.74 -4.90 11.23
N HIS A 319 -13.83 -5.56 11.60
CA HIS A 319 -13.79 -6.87 12.24
C HIS A 319 -13.15 -7.92 11.31
N ASP A 320 -13.47 -7.93 10.01
CA ASP A 320 -12.83 -8.85 9.04
C ASP A 320 -11.33 -8.55 8.90
N MET A 321 -10.93 -7.27 8.86
CA MET A 321 -9.53 -6.85 8.82
C MET A 321 -8.75 -7.37 10.02
N VAL A 322 -9.31 -7.23 11.22
CA VAL A 322 -8.70 -7.75 12.44
C VAL A 322 -8.62 -9.27 12.41
N LYS A 323 -9.74 -9.93 12.08
CA LYS A 323 -9.86 -11.39 12.00
C LYS A 323 -8.80 -12.01 11.09
N ASP A 324 -8.67 -11.49 9.87
CA ASP A 324 -7.72 -12.03 8.91
C ASP A 324 -6.27 -11.71 9.30
N SER A 325 -6.01 -10.53 9.89
CA SER A 325 -4.68 -10.20 10.45
C SER A 325 -4.28 -11.18 11.56
N TRP A 326 -5.20 -11.48 12.47
CA TRP A 326 -4.97 -12.44 13.55
C TRP A 326 -4.83 -13.87 13.04
N ASN A 327 -5.66 -14.27 12.07
CA ASN A 327 -5.57 -15.58 11.43
C ASN A 327 -4.19 -15.81 10.80
N TRP A 328 -3.67 -14.82 10.07
CA TRP A 328 -2.30 -14.86 9.54
C TRP A 328 -1.26 -14.97 10.66
N GLN A 329 -1.27 -14.06 11.64
CA GLN A 329 -0.21 -14.01 12.66
C GLN A 329 -0.21 -15.26 13.55
N SER A 330 -1.39 -15.77 13.93
CA SER A 330 -1.50 -16.96 14.79
C SER A 330 -0.98 -18.23 14.11
N GLN A 331 -1.18 -18.36 12.79
CA GLN A 331 -0.61 -19.44 11.99
C GLN A 331 0.88 -19.24 11.66
N ASN A 332 1.35 -18.00 11.65
CA ASN A 332 2.71 -17.62 11.26
C ASN A 332 3.33 -16.70 12.32
N PRO A 333 3.57 -17.20 13.55
CA PRO A 333 4.02 -16.37 14.67
C PRO A 333 5.43 -15.77 14.47
N LYS A 334 6.22 -16.31 13.54
CA LYS A 334 7.54 -15.77 13.15
C LYS A 334 7.51 -15.09 11.77
N GLY A 335 6.31 -14.79 11.27
CA GLY A 335 6.11 -14.34 9.90
C GLY A 335 6.44 -15.43 8.89
N PHE A 336 6.94 -15.02 7.73
CA PHE A 336 7.42 -15.92 6.70
C PHE A 336 8.77 -16.56 7.14
N ILE A 337 8.87 -17.89 7.13
CA ILE A 337 10.09 -18.64 7.50
C ILE A 337 10.76 -19.18 6.23
#